data_AF-Q8E892-F1
#
_entry.id   AF-Q8E892-F1
#
_cell.length_a   1.000
_cell.length_b   1.000
_cell.length_c   1.000
_cell.angle_alpha   90.00
_cell.angle_beta   90.00
_cell.angle_gamma   90.00
#
_symmetry.space_group_name_H-M   'P 1'
#
loop_
_entity.id
_entity.type
_entity.pdbx_description
1 polymer ?
#
loop_
_entity_poly.entity_id
_entity_poly.type
_entity_poly.pdbx_seq_one_letter_code
_entity_poly.pdbx_strand_id
1 'polypeptide(L)'
;MRQIRKPSHPGEFFKFTVLDERGISITSAAEHLGVTRKALSEFVNGKAKCSHAMARRLAEATGTGVAIWINMQAKLDTWEAENMDTPLNITSLPEVNYG
;
A
#
# COMPACT_ATOMS: atom_id res chain seq x y z
N MET A 1 -9.18 -10.53 12.82
CA MET A 1 -10.51 -10.59 12.17
C MET A 1 -10.27 -10.63 10.68
N ARG A 2 -10.77 -11.66 9.98
CA ARG A 2 -10.65 -11.77 8.52
C ARG A 2 -11.34 -10.58 7.84
N GLN A 3 -10.63 -9.83 7.01
CA GLN A 3 -11.23 -8.69 6.30
C GLN A 3 -12.05 -9.20 5.11
N ILE A 4 -13.37 -9.00 5.13
CA ILE A 4 -14.26 -9.49 4.07
C ILE A 4 -14.11 -8.65 2.79
N ARG A 5 -13.86 -7.34 2.92
CA ARG A 5 -13.70 -6.42 1.78
C ARG A 5 -12.23 -6.12 1.52
N LYS A 6 -11.82 -6.18 0.24
CA LYS A 6 -10.48 -5.76 -0.20
C LYS A 6 -10.16 -4.33 0.26
N PRO A 7 -9.06 -4.11 1.01
CA PRO A 7 -8.58 -2.78 1.35
C PRO A 7 -8.23 -1.96 0.13
N SER A 8 -8.41 -0.64 0.21
CA SER A 8 -8.00 0.27 -0.86
C SER A 8 -6.49 0.30 -1.02
N HIS A 9 -6.00 0.27 -2.25
CA HIS A 9 -4.57 0.42 -2.52
C HIS A 9 -4.10 1.83 -2.12
N PRO A 10 -2.93 1.99 -1.46
CA PRO A 10 -2.44 3.30 -1.04
C PRO A 10 -2.35 4.32 -2.19
N GLY A 11 -1.94 3.87 -3.37
CA GLY A 11 -1.85 4.73 -4.55
C GLY A 11 -3.20 5.16 -5.13
N GLU A 12 -4.21 4.29 -5.10
CA GLU A 12 -5.56 4.66 -5.55
C GLU A 12 -6.18 5.67 -4.58
N PHE A 13 -5.96 5.47 -3.28
CA PHE A 13 -6.36 6.43 -2.25
C PHE A 13 -5.66 7.77 -2.42
N PHE A 14 -4.34 7.79 -2.64
CA PHE A 14 -3.58 9.02 -2.90
C PHE A 14 -4.11 9.76 -4.14
N LYS A 15 -4.42 9.03 -5.21
CA LYS A 15 -5.01 9.61 -6.42
C LYS A 15 -6.31 10.34 -6.11
N PHE A 16 -7.24 9.65 -5.46
CA PHE A 16 -8.58 10.19 -5.19
C PHE A 16 -8.53 11.35 -4.18
N THR A 17 -7.86 11.17 -3.04
CA THR A 17 -7.91 12.10 -1.91
C THR A 17 -6.90 13.25 -1.98
N VAL A 18 -5.91 13.16 -2.87
CA VAL A 18 -4.87 14.19 -2.99
C VAL A 18 -4.79 14.74 -4.39
N LEU A 19 -4.66 13.89 -5.42
CA LEU A 19 -4.47 14.38 -6.78
C LEU A 19 -5.77 14.95 -7.36
N ASP A 20 -6.84 14.16 -7.35
CA ASP A 20 -8.11 14.51 -7.96
C ASP A 20 -8.76 15.68 -7.20
N GLU A 21 -8.80 15.62 -5.86
CA GLU A 21 -9.35 16.69 -5.01
C GLU A 21 -8.61 18.04 -5.16
N ARG A 22 -7.30 18.02 -5.44
CA ARG A 22 -6.48 19.24 -5.58
C ARG A 22 -6.23 19.62 -7.04
N GLY A 23 -6.74 18.85 -8.01
CA GLY A 23 -6.49 19.06 -9.44
C GLY A 23 -5.01 18.90 -9.84
N ILE A 24 -4.24 18.09 -9.11
CA ILE A 24 -2.81 17.90 -9.36
C ILE A 24 -2.61 16.80 -10.41
N SER A 25 -1.87 17.11 -11.47
CA SER A 25 -1.53 16.10 -12.49
C SER A 25 -0.53 15.08 -11.96
N ILE A 26 -0.59 13.84 -12.49
CA ILE A 26 0.41 12.79 -12.18
C ILE A 26 1.83 13.26 -12.49
N THR A 27 2.03 14.05 -13.55
CA THR A 27 3.37 14.56 -13.90
C THR A 27 3.91 15.48 -12.81
N SER A 28 3.13 16.49 -12.38
CA SER A 28 3.53 17.41 -11.33
C SER A 28 3.74 16.70 -9.99
N ALA A 29 2.83 15.78 -9.62
CA ALA A 29 2.98 15.00 -8.40
C ALA A 29 4.25 14.14 -8.40
N ALA A 30 4.64 13.57 -9.54
CA ALA A 30 5.85 12.77 -9.65
C ALA A 30 7.12 13.61 -9.41
N GLU A 31 7.14 14.85 -9.90
CA GLU A 31 8.22 15.81 -9.65
C GLU A 31 8.33 16.14 -8.16
N HIS A 32 7.21 16.48 -7.49
CA HIS A 32 7.20 16.74 -6.05
C HIS A 32 7.62 15.54 -5.20
N LEU A 33 7.21 14.34 -5.61
CA LEU A 33 7.60 13.10 -4.94
C LEU A 33 9.02 12.66 -5.27
N GLY A 34 9.68 13.28 -6.25
CA GLY A 34 11.03 12.92 -6.71
C GLY A 34 11.10 11.51 -7.32
N VAL A 35 10.06 11.10 -8.06
CA VAL A 35 9.96 9.80 -8.74
C VAL A 35 9.66 9.99 -10.22
N THR A 36 9.83 8.95 -11.03
CA THR A 36 9.43 9.04 -12.44
C THR A 36 7.91 9.07 -12.57
N ARG A 37 7.39 9.76 -13.59
CA ARG A 37 5.96 9.75 -13.93
C ARG A 37 5.43 8.32 -14.11
N LYS A 38 6.22 7.43 -14.71
CA LYS A 38 5.86 6.01 -14.89
C LYS A 38 5.67 5.32 -13.54
N ALA A 39 6.63 5.47 -12.61
CA ALA A 39 6.54 4.88 -11.29
C ALA A 39 5.32 5.38 -10.52
N LEU A 40 5.05 6.69 -10.55
CA LEU A 40 3.84 7.23 -9.91
C LEU A 40 2.57 6.72 -10.60
N SER A 41 2.56 6.63 -11.94
CA SER A 41 1.41 6.11 -12.69
C SER A 41 1.11 4.64 -12.35
N GLU A 42 2.12 3.79 -12.22
CA GLU A 42 1.94 2.40 -11.78
C GLU A 42 1.39 2.35 -10.35
N PHE A 43 1.93 3.18 -9.45
CA PHE A 43 1.48 3.25 -8.06
C PHE A 43 0.01 3.69 -7.94
N VAL A 44 -0.38 4.81 -8.56
CA VAL A 44 -1.75 5.37 -8.45
C VAL A 44 -2.82 4.52 -9.14
N ASN A 45 -2.41 3.62 -10.03
CA ASN A 45 -3.29 2.65 -10.68
C ASN A 45 -3.23 1.25 -10.03
N GLY A 46 -2.68 1.14 -8.81
CA GLY A 46 -2.67 -0.11 -8.05
C GLY A 46 -1.73 -1.20 -8.58
N LYS A 47 -0.82 -0.86 -9.49
CA LYS A 47 0.10 -1.82 -10.14
C LYS A 47 1.43 -1.99 -9.39
N ALA A 48 1.77 -1.04 -8.52
CA ALA A 48 2.99 -1.08 -7.71
C ALA A 48 2.63 -0.88 -6.24
N LYS A 49 3.18 -1.72 -5.35
CA LYS A 49 2.97 -1.59 -3.89
C LYS A 49 3.57 -0.29 -3.36
N CYS A 50 3.04 0.18 -2.24
CA CYS A 50 3.65 1.24 -1.45
C CYS A 50 4.93 0.72 -0.77
N SER A 51 6.09 1.02 -1.35
CA SER A 51 7.38 0.75 -0.69
C SER A 51 7.61 1.72 0.47
N HIS A 52 8.52 1.38 1.39
CA HIS A 52 8.95 2.29 2.46
C HIS A 52 9.43 3.65 1.94
N ALA A 53 10.17 3.66 0.81
CA ALA A 53 10.61 4.88 0.17
C ALA A 53 9.45 5.71 -0.39
N MET A 54 8.45 5.06 -0.99
CA MET A 54 7.24 5.76 -1.47
C MET A 54 6.42 6.31 -0.29
N ALA A 55 6.22 5.52 0.77
CA ALA A 55 5.53 5.96 1.98
C ALA A 55 6.18 7.20 2.61
N ARG A 56 7.53 7.25 2.66
CA ARG A 56 8.26 8.42 3.14
C ARG A 56 8.04 9.65 2.25
N ARG A 57 8.08 9.48 0.92
CA ARG A 57 7.84 10.57 -0.04
C ARG A 57 6.41 11.10 0.06
N LEU A 58 5.41 10.23 0.17
CA LEU A 58 4.01 10.61 0.33
C LEU A 58 3.79 11.36 1.64
N ALA A 59 4.34 10.86 2.75
CA ALA A 59 4.28 11.53 4.05
C ALA A 59 4.82 12.97 3.98
N GLU A 60 6.00 13.15 3.39
CA GLU A 60 6.62 14.46 3.21
C GLU A 60 5.78 15.37 2.31
N ALA A 61 5.36 14.90 1.14
CA ALA A 61 4.61 15.70 0.17
C ALA A 61 3.20 16.07 0.62
N THR A 62 2.61 15.30 1.54
CA THR A 62 1.23 15.52 2.03
C THR A 62 1.18 16.12 3.44
N GLY A 63 2.31 16.22 4.13
CA GLY A 63 2.36 16.61 5.54
C GLY A 63 1.71 15.58 6.47
N THR A 64 1.73 14.30 6.11
CA THR A 64 1.10 13.21 6.88
C THR A 64 2.12 12.28 7.52
N GLY A 65 1.68 11.38 8.40
CA GLY A 65 2.56 10.39 9.03
C GLY A 65 2.87 9.21 8.10
N VAL A 66 4.14 8.77 8.07
CA VAL A 66 4.59 7.59 7.29
C VAL A 66 3.79 6.33 7.62
N ALA A 67 3.41 6.16 8.90
CA ALA A 67 2.63 5.02 9.37
C ALA A 67 1.27 4.88 8.65
N ILE A 68 0.66 5.98 8.19
CA ILE A 68 -0.61 5.94 7.47
C ILE A 68 -0.46 5.09 6.20
N TRP A 69 0.54 5.41 5.37
CA TRP A 69 0.80 4.75 4.10
C TRP A 69 1.28 3.31 4.27
N ILE A 70 2.15 3.06 5.24
CA ILE A 70 2.64 1.70 5.55
C ILE A 70 1.48 0.82 6.02
N ASN A 71 0.66 1.30 6.94
CA ASN A 71 -0.44 0.50 7.49
C ASN A 71 -1.52 0.21 6.44
N MET A 72 -1.75 1.12 5.49
CA MET A 72 -2.64 0.84 4.36
C MET A 72 -2.11 -0.30 3.49
N GLN A 73 -0.81 -0.29 3.15
CA GLN A 73 -0.21 -1.39 2.39
C GLN A 73 -0.24 -2.70 3.17
N ALA A 74 0.09 -2.66 4.47
CA ALA A 74 0.07 -3.84 5.32
C ALA A 74 -1.32 -4.48 5.41
N LYS A 75 -2.39 -3.66 5.48
CA LYS A 75 -3.77 -4.16 5.43
C LYS A 75 -4.07 -4.84 4.09
N LEU A 76 -3.70 -4.21 2.98
CA LEU A 76 -3.90 -4.79 1.65
C LEU A 76 -3.12 -6.10 1.50
N ASP A 77 -1.85 -6.13 1.88
CA ASP A 77 -0.99 -7.31 1.83
C ASP A 77 -1.55 -8.46 2.68
N THR A 78 -2.05 -8.15 3.88
CA THR A 78 -2.70 -9.14 4.75
C THR A 78 -3.93 -9.72 4.08
N TRP A 79 -4.78 -8.87 3.50
CA TRP A 79 -5.98 -9.32 2.80
C TRP A 79 -5.63 -10.19 1.58
N GLU A 80 -4.64 -9.80 0.79
CA GLU A 80 -4.18 -10.60 -0.36
C GLU A 80 -3.67 -11.98 0.09
N ALA A 81 -2.89 -12.04 1.17
CA ALA A 81 -2.39 -13.28 1.74
C ALA A 81 -3.49 -14.17 2.34
N GLU A 82 -4.53 -13.60 2.95
CA GLU A 82 -5.68 -14.36 3.49
C GLU A 82 -6.63 -14.89 2.40
N ASN A 83 -6.50 -14.40 1.16
CA ASN A 83 -7.38 -14.75 0.03
C ASN A 83 -6.64 -15.44 -1.12
N MET A 84 -5.33 -15.69 -0.99
CA MET A 84 -4.59 -16.51 -1.93
C MET A 84 -4.74 -18.01 -1.61
N ASP A 85 -4.59 -18.84 -2.62
CA ASP A 85 -4.51 -20.29 -2.43
C ASP A 85 -3.27 -20.64 -1.61
N THR A 86 -3.44 -21.56 -0.66
CA THR A 86 -2.35 -22.09 0.16
C THR A 86 -1.95 -23.48 -0.34
N PRO A 87 -0.66 -23.84 -0.27
CA PRO A 87 -0.23 -25.22 -0.52
C PRO A 87 -0.98 -26.22 0.36
N LEU A 88 -1.42 -27.33 -0.24
CA LEU A 88 -2.24 -28.35 0.44
C LEU A 88 -1.50 -29.10 1.57
N ASN A 89 -0.17 -28.96 1.66
CA ASN A 89 0.70 -29.70 2.57
C ASN A 89 1.20 -28.89 3.77
N ILE A 90 0.53 -27.79 4.14
CA ILE A 90 0.84 -27.05 5.36
C ILE A 90 0.36 -27.86 6.58
N THR A 91 1.26 -28.11 7.51
CA THR A 91 0.96 -28.76 8.80
C THR A 91 1.29 -27.82 9.94
N SER A 92 0.55 -27.91 11.04
CA SER A 92 0.79 -27.11 12.24
C SER A 92 2.18 -27.40 12.82
N LEU A 93 2.88 -26.37 13.27
CA LEU A 93 4.11 -26.54 14.04
C LEU A 93 3.80 -27.29 15.36
N PRO A 94 4.71 -28.12 15.85
CA PRO A 94 4.52 -28.81 17.13
C PRO A 94 4.36 -27.80 18.26
N GLU A 95 3.47 -28.09 19.21
CA GLU A 95 3.32 -27.28 20.41
C GLU A 95 4.61 -27.34 21.24
N VAL A 96 5.19 -26.18 21.53
CA VAL A 96 6.32 -26.09 22.47
C VAL A 96 5.72 -25.98 23.87
N ASN A 97 5.74 -27.09 24.62
CA ASN A 97 5.43 -27.08 26.05
C ASN A 97 6.54 -26.33 26.80
N TYR A 98 6.32 -25.04 27.06
CA TYR A 98 7.00 -24.34 28.14
C TYR A 98 6.28 -24.76 29.42
N GLY A 99 6.81 -25.78 30.09
CA GLY A 99 6.23 -26.37 31.30
C GLY A 99 6.03 -25.39 32.46
#